data_AF-A0A0B6ZHU4-F1
#
_entry.id   AF-A0A0B6ZHU4-F1
#
_cell.length_a   1.000
_cell.length_b   1.000
_cell.length_c   1.000
_cell.angle_alpha   90.00
_cell.angle_beta   90.00
_cell.angle_gamma   90.00
#
_symmetry.space_group_name_H-M   'P 1'
#
loop_
_entity.id
_entity.type
_entity.pdbx_description
1 polymer ?
#
loop_
_entity_poly.entity_id
_entity_poly.type
_entity_poly.pdbx_seq_one_letter_code
_entity_poly.pdbx_strand_id
1 'polypeptide(L)'
;GKLLYRHMMTDSVTTNRERITREQFVKAGKQILMMYEEKQLVKFYFHFFAEGKDFLTSDDAKRMFEVSFALTLSLSKILYLEDERDPRMFAAMATGLFGVKTEINHDDFSKWLNESCPHLFHSVHNWVSQVLTG
;
A
#
# COMPACT_ATOMS: atom_id res chain seq x y z
N GLY A 1 -1.04 4.74 7.51
CA GLY A 1 -1.42 4.70 8.94
C GLY A 1 -2.57 3.74 9.23
N LYS A 2 -3.81 4.10 8.86
CA LYS A 2 -5.03 3.31 9.15
C LYS A 2 -5.03 1.89 8.57
N LEU A 3 -4.50 1.69 7.36
CA LEU A 3 -4.37 0.36 6.75
C LEU A 3 -3.34 -0.53 7.46
N LEU A 4 -2.22 0.06 7.88
CA LEU A 4 -1.14 -0.65 8.60
C LEU A 4 -1.61 -1.13 9.96
N TYR A 5 -2.35 -0.27 10.64
CA TYR A 5 -3.08 -0.61 11.86
C TYR A 5 -4.03 -1.80 11.68
N ARG A 6 -4.80 -1.83 10.58
CA ARG A 6 -5.82 -2.86 10.34
C ARG A 6 -5.21 -4.25 10.08
N HIS A 7 -4.13 -4.30 9.30
CA HIS A 7 -3.39 -5.53 9.02
C HIS A 7 -2.71 -6.12 10.28
N MET A 8 -2.37 -5.27 11.24
CA MET A 8 -1.78 -5.69 12.52
C MET A 8 -2.83 -6.13 13.56
N MET A 9 -4.11 -5.85 13.32
CA MET A 9 -5.23 -6.19 14.18
C MET A 9 -5.99 -7.45 13.71
N THR A 10 -5.65 -8.01 12.54
CA THR A 10 -6.33 -9.20 11.99
C THR A 10 -6.19 -10.46 12.86
N ASP A 11 -5.21 -10.51 13.77
CA ASP A 11 -5.04 -11.58 14.77
C ASP A 11 -5.77 -11.30 16.10
N SER A 12 -6.42 -10.15 16.25
CA SER A 12 -7.09 -9.75 17.49
C SER A 12 -8.44 -9.11 17.21
N VAL A 13 -9.50 -9.91 17.34
CA VAL A 13 -10.88 -9.46 17.47
C VAL A 13 -10.95 -8.45 18.60
N THR A 14 -10.98 -7.15 18.33
CA THR A 14 -11.54 -6.15 19.25
C THR A 14 -11.84 -4.84 18.53
N THR A 15 -13.13 -4.54 18.49
CA THR A 15 -13.71 -3.21 18.26
C THR A 15 -13.15 -2.21 19.27
N ASN A 16 -12.15 -1.42 18.88
CA ASN A 16 -11.94 -0.05 19.39
C ASN A 16 -10.85 0.66 18.57
N ARG A 17 -11.14 1.90 18.18
CA ARG A 17 -10.11 2.95 18.02
C ARG A 17 -9.37 2.98 19.38
N GLU A 18 -8.07 2.79 19.49
CA GLU A 18 -7.06 3.74 19.07
C GLU A 18 -5.69 3.25 19.59
N ARG A 19 -4.65 3.40 18.76
CA ARG A 19 -3.20 3.23 19.04
C ARG A 19 -2.66 1.80 18.91
N ILE A 20 -1.83 1.60 17.88
CA ILE A 20 -0.80 0.55 17.90
C ILE A 20 0.21 0.90 18.98
N THR A 21 0.71 -0.09 19.71
CA THR A 21 1.86 0.14 20.59
C THR A 21 3.12 0.34 19.74
N ARG A 22 4.13 0.99 20.31
CA ARG A 22 5.44 1.14 19.66
C ARG A 22 6.04 -0.22 19.35
N GLU A 23 5.87 -1.19 20.23
CA GLU A 23 6.36 -2.56 20.08
C GLU A 23 5.67 -3.27 18.90
N GLN A 24 4.35 -3.11 18.77
CA GLN A 24 3.60 -3.64 17.63
C GLN A 24 4.11 -3.00 16.32
N PHE A 25 4.25 -1.67 16.29
CA PHE A 25 4.76 -0.96 15.11
C PHE A 25 6.16 -1.41 14.71
N VAL A 26 7.08 -1.49 15.67
CA VAL A 26 8.45 -1.95 15.45
C VAL A 26 8.49 -3.42 15.03
N LYS A 27 7.64 -4.28 15.59
CA LYS A 27 7.56 -5.70 15.23
C LYS A 27 7.09 -5.88 13.78
N ALA A 28 5.97 -5.26 13.39
CA ALA A 28 5.47 -5.30 12.02
C ALA A 28 6.46 -4.65 11.04
N GLY A 29 7.07 -3.55 11.46
CA GLY A 29 8.12 -2.88 10.69
C GLY A 29 9.33 -3.79 10.42
N LYS A 30 9.83 -4.49 11.44
CA LYS A 30 10.92 -5.47 11.29
C LYS A 30 10.55 -6.63 10.37
N GLN A 31 9.30 -7.11 10.43
CA GLN A 31 8.82 -8.16 9.52
C GLN A 31 8.81 -7.67 8.08
N ILE A 32 8.40 -6.42 7.83
CA ILE A 32 8.43 -5.82 6.49
C ILE A 32 9.88 -5.65 6.02
N LEU A 33 10.79 -5.18 6.88
CA LEU A 33 12.21 -4.99 6.53
C LEU A 33 12.97 -6.31 6.26
N MET A 34 12.50 -7.42 6.82
CA MET A 34 13.05 -8.74 6.56
C MET A 34 12.61 -9.34 5.21
N MET A 35 11.65 -8.70 4.52
CA MET A 35 11.24 -9.10 3.16
C MET A 35 12.25 -8.56 2.15
N TYR A 36 13.27 -9.36 1.82
CA TYR A 36 14.32 -8.98 0.85
C TYR A 36 13.92 -9.24 -0.60
N GLU A 37 12.93 -10.10 -0.86
CA GLU A 37 12.49 -10.43 -2.22
C GLU A 37 11.34 -9.54 -2.69
N GLU A 38 11.53 -8.86 -3.82
CA GLU A 38 10.53 -7.97 -4.44
C GLU A 38 9.17 -8.65 -4.62
N LYS A 39 9.14 -9.93 -4.99
CA LYS A 39 7.90 -10.70 -5.13
C LYS A 39 7.14 -10.87 -3.81
N GLN A 40 7.85 -11.09 -2.71
CA GLN A 40 7.24 -11.23 -1.38
C GLN A 40 6.69 -9.89 -0.89
N LEU A 41 7.40 -8.81 -1.20
CA LEU A 41 7.02 -7.44 -0.90
C LEU A 41 5.76 -7.01 -1.67
N VAL A 42 5.71 -7.28 -2.97
CA VAL A 42 4.52 -7.02 -3.81
C VAL A 42 3.31 -7.79 -3.29
N LYS A 43 3.49 -9.08 -2.98
CA LYS A 43 2.42 -9.91 -2.42
C LYS A 43 1.92 -9.37 -1.07
N PHE A 44 2.83 -8.96 -0.20
CA PHE A 44 2.50 -8.37 1.09
C PHE A 44 1.65 -7.11 0.92
N TYR A 45 2.11 -6.14 0.12
CA TYR A 45 1.37 -4.89 -0.07
C TYR A 45 0.05 -5.10 -0.81
N PHE A 46 -0.03 -6.04 -1.74
CA PHE A 46 -1.31 -6.42 -2.35
C PHE A 46 -2.33 -6.84 -1.28
N HIS A 47 -1.98 -7.80 -0.43
CA HIS A 47 -2.89 -8.30 0.62
C HIS A 47 -3.21 -7.22 1.66
N PHE A 48 -2.24 -6.36 1.94
CA PHE A 48 -2.40 -5.22 2.82
C PHE A 48 -3.48 -4.24 2.33
N PHE A 49 -3.41 -3.84 1.05
CA PHE A 49 -4.39 -2.94 0.45
C PHE A 49 -5.72 -3.62 0.16
N ALA A 50 -5.70 -4.94 -0.09
CA ALA A 50 -6.90 -5.77 -0.18
C ALA A 50 -7.54 -6.04 1.19
N GLU A 51 -7.00 -5.52 2.29
CA GLU A 51 -7.50 -5.74 3.65
C GLU A 51 -7.67 -7.24 3.99
N GLY A 52 -6.79 -8.09 3.47
CA GLY A 52 -6.81 -9.55 3.65
C GLY A 52 -7.70 -10.32 2.66
N LYS A 53 -8.37 -9.65 1.71
CA LYS A 53 -9.05 -10.31 0.58
C LYS A 53 -8.04 -10.82 -0.44
N ASP A 54 -8.45 -11.82 -1.23
CA ASP A 54 -7.66 -12.34 -2.37
C ASP A 54 -7.75 -11.46 -3.63
N PHE A 55 -8.49 -10.35 -3.55
CA PHE A 55 -8.71 -9.42 -4.66
C PHE A 55 -8.73 -7.96 -4.18
N LEU A 56 -8.36 -7.05 -5.09
CA LEU A 56 -8.53 -5.62 -4.94
C LEU A 56 -9.83 -5.17 -5.63
N THR A 57 -10.56 -4.26 -4.99
CA THR A 57 -11.60 -3.46 -5.64
C THR A 57 -11.00 -2.17 -6.20
N SER A 58 -11.74 -1.47 -7.07
CA SER A 58 -11.29 -0.18 -7.62
C SER A 58 -10.97 0.84 -6.52
N ASP A 59 -11.74 0.84 -5.43
CA ASP A 59 -11.52 1.75 -4.30
C ASP A 59 -10.27 1.38 -3.49
N ASP A 60 -10.00 0.08 -3.32
CA ASP A 60 -8.75 -0.39 -2.70
C ASP A 60 -7.54 0.07 -3.51
N ALA A 61 -7.62 -0.05 -4.84
CA ALA A 61 -6.56 0.36 -5.75
C ALA A 61 -6.36 1.88 -5.80
N LYS A 62 -7.43 2.68 -5.81
CA LYS A 62 -7.32 4.14 -5.72
C LYS A 62 -6.60 4.56 -4.44
N ARG A 63 -7.00 4.00 -3.29
CA ARG A 63 -6.34 4.26 -2.01
C ARG A 63 -4.89 3.81 -2.01
N MET A 64 -4.58 2.69 -2.66
CA MET A 64 -3.21 2.22 -2.85
C MET A 64 -2.37 3.22 -3.63
N PHE A 65 -2.86 3.74 -4.77
CA PHE A 65 -2.14 4.74 -5.56
C PHE A 65 -1.95 6.05 -4.81
N GLU A 66 -2.99 6.54 -4.14
CA GLU A 66 -2.94 7.74 -3.33
C GLU A 66 -1.89 7.64 -2.22
N VAL A 67 -1.90 6.54 -1.45
CA VAL A 67 -0.94 6.30 -0.38
C VAL A 67 0.48 6.18 -0.95
N SER A 68 0.68 5.40 -2.00
CA SER A 68 2.00 5.26 -2.63
C SER A 68 2.54 6.59 -3.14
N PHE A 69 1.69 7.44 -3.72
CA PHE A 69 2.05 8.76 -4.19
C PHE A 69 2.43 9.71 -3.05
N ALA A 70 1.58 9.82 -2.03
CA ALA A 70 1.84 10.67 -0.87
C ALA A 70 3.13 10.29 -0.14
N LEU A 71 3.40 8.98 0.02
CA LEU A 71 4.63 8.48 0.63
C LEU A 71 5.87 8.76 -0.23
N THR A 72 5.73 8.68 -1.56
CA THR A 72 6.80 9.05 -2.50
C THR A 72 7.16 10.52 -2.34
N LEU A 73 6.17 11.41 -2.33
CA LEU A 73 6.42 12.84 -2.13
C LEU A 73 7.03 13.16 -0.78
N SER A 74 6.57 12.48 0.29
CA SER A 74 7.15 12.59 1.63
C SER A 74 8.64 12.24 1.64
N LEU A 75 9.05 11.17 0.95
CA LEU A 75 10.47 10.80 0.82
C LEU A 75 11.28 11.87 0.07
N SER A 76 10.69 12.48 -0.95
CA SER A 76 11.30 13.57 -1.71
C SER A 76 11.30 14.92 -0.97
N LYS A 77 10.83 14.97 0.29
CA LYS A 77 10.65 16.20 1.08
C LYS A 77 9.75 17.24 0.40
N ILE A 78 8.87 16.77 -0.49
CA ILE A 78 7.84 17.59 -1.12
C ILE A 78 6.59 17.47 -0.26
N LEU A 79 6.04 18.61 0.17
CA LEU A 79 4.77 18.61 0.88
C LEU A 79 3.69 18.14 -0.08
N TYR A 80 3.04 17.02 0.24
CA TYR A 80 1.85 16.62 -0.48
C TYR A 80 0.72 17.58 -0.14
N LEU A 81 0.30 18.35 -1.15
CA LEU A 81 -0.91 19.14 -1.15
C LEU A 81 -1.78 18.58 -2.25
N GLU A 82 -2.88 17.95 -1.87
CA GLU A 82 -3.84 17.43 -2.84
C GLU A 82 -4.33 18.58 -3.72
N ASP A 83 -4.22 18.40 -5.04
CA ASP A 83 -4.76 19.34 -6.02
C ASP A 83 -5.83 18.69 -6.91
N GLU A 84 -6.53 19.50 -7.70
CA GLU A 84 -7.67 19.06 -8.51
C GLU A 84 -7.34 17.96 -9.53
N ARG A 85 -6.06 17.73 -9.84
CA ARG A 85 -5.59 16.72 -10.79
C ARG A 85 -5.42 15.35 -10.13
N ASP A 86 -5.15 15.31 -8.84
CA ASP A 86 -4.81 14.07 -8.12
C ASP A 86 -5.95 13.04 -8.18
N PRO A 87 -7.23 13.40 -7.92
CA PRO A 87 -8.34 12.44 -8.03
C PRO A 87 -8.49 11.85 -9.43
N ARG A 88 -8.24 12.67 -10.47
CA ARG A 88 -8.33 12.23 -11.87
C ARG A 88 -7.17 11.29 -12.23
N MET A 89 -5.97 11.59 -11.75
CA MET A 89 -4.80 10.75 -11.93
C MET A 89 -4.98 9.38 -11.28
N PHE A 90 -5.40 9.33 -10.01
CA PHE A 90 -5.62 8.05 -9.32
C PHE A 90 -6.78 7.25 -9.93
N ALA A 91 -7.84 7.93 -10.39
CA ALA A 91 -8.90 7.28 -11.14
C ALA A 91 -8.39 6.67 -12.45
N ALA A 92 -7.57 7.40 -13.22
CA ALA A 92 -7.00 6.90 -14.46
C ALA A 92 -6.07 5.69 -14.22
N MET A 93 -5.26 5.71 -13.16
CA MET A 93 -4.43 4.57 -12.77
C MET A 93 -5.28 3.34 -12.40
N ALA A 94 -6.34 3.54 -11.61
CA ALA A 94 -7.26 2.48 -11.26
C ALA A 94 -7.97 1.92 -12.50
N THR A 95 -8.39 2.77 -13.44
CA THR A 95 -8.95 2.33 -14.72
C THR A 95 -7.92 1.56 -15.55
N GLY A 96 -6.65 1.96 -15.56
CA GLY A 96 -5.58 1.24 -16.26
C GLY A 96 -5.33 -0.16 -15.69
N LEU A 97 -5.43 -0.33 -14.37
CA LEU A 97 -5.30 -1.62 -13.70
C LEU A 97 -6.52 -2.53 -13.92
N PHE A 98 -7.73 -1.99 -13.83
CA PHE A 98 -8.96 -2.79 -13.87
C PHE A 98 -9.48 -3.03 -15.29
N GLY A 99 -9.25 -2.08 -16.21
CA GLY A 99 -9.93 -2.06 -17.49
C GLY A 99 -11.45 -2.08 -17.31
N VAL A 100 -12.09 -3.17 -17.73
CA VAL A 100 -13.53 -3.42 -17.58
C VAL A 100 -13.87 -4.30 -16.37
N LYS A 101 -12.87 -4.83 -15.66
CA LYS A 101 -13.09 -5.71 -14.50
C LYS A 101 -13.53 -4.89 -13.27
N THR A 102 -14.24 -5.53 -12.36
CA THR A 102 -14.63 -4.95 -11.06
C THR A 102 -13.69 -5.31 -9.93
N GLU A 103 -12.93 -6.39 -10.10
CA GLU A 103 -12.01 -6.97 -9.12
C GLU A 103 -10.75 -7.48 -9.82
N ILE A 104 -9.60 -7.39 -9.14
CA ILE A 104 -8.31 -7.83 -9.65
C ILE A 104 -7.63 -8.71 -8.60
N ASN A 105 -7.22 -9.92 -9.00
CA ASN A 105 -6.45 -10.82 -8.15
C ASN A 105 -4.95 -10.47 -8.18
N HIS A 106 -4.18 -11.15 -7.33
CA HIS A 106 -2.74 -10.90 -7.20
C HIS A 106 -1.96 -11.13 -8.50
N ASP A 107 -2.32 -12.12 -9.30
CA ASP A 107 -1.57 -12.48 -10.51
C ASP A 107 -1.80 -11.47 -11.63
N ASP A 108 -3.04 -11.07 -11.85
CA ASP A 108 -3.43 -9.99 -12.76
C ASP A 108 -2.76 -8.66 -12.34
N PHE A 109 -2.79 -8.36 -11.04
CA PHE A 109 -2.10 -7.19 -10.50
C PHE A 109 -0.60 -7.24 -10.72
N SER A 110 0.05 -8.38 -10.44
CA SER A 110 1.50 -8.54 -10.60
C SER A 110 1.93 -8.38 -12.05
N LYS A 111 1.13 -8.91 -13.00
CA LYS A 111 1.37 -8.71 -14.42
C LYS A 111 1.30 -7.23 -14.78
N TRP A 112 0.21 -6.55 -14.42
CA TRP A 112 0.04 -5.13 -14.67
C TRP A 112 1.16 -4.30 -14.03
N LEU A 113 1.53 -4.62 -12.79
CA LEU A 113 2.58 -3.92 -12.04
C LEU A 113 3.91 -3.98 -12.80
N ASN A 114 4.32 -5.15 -13.26
CA ASN A 114 5.56 -5.32 -14.01
C ASN A 114 5.57 -4.58 -15.35
N GLU A 115 4.41 -4.50 -16.02
CA GLU A 115 4.29 -3.88 -17.35
C GLU A 115 4.14 -2.36 -17.27
N SER A 116 3.44 -1.84 -16.26
CA SER A 116 2.98 -0.44 -16.22
C SER A 116 3.60 0.38 -15.08
N CYS A 117 3.88 -0.23 -13.92
CA CYS A 117 4.30 0.51 -12.73
C CYS A 117 5.21 -0.33 -11.80
N PRO A 118 6.37 -0.83 -12.27
CA PRO A 118 7.17 -1.83 -11.54
C PRO A 118 7.65 -1.35 -10.17
N HIS A 119 7.79 -0.04 -9.98
CA HIS A 119 8.32 0.55 -8.76
C HIS A 119 7.25 1.12 -7.81
N LEU A 120 5.96 0.79 -8.00
CA LEU A 120 4.86 1.34 -7.20
C LEU A 120 5.10 1.27 -5.69
N PHE A 121 5.60 0.13 -5.20
CA PHE A 121 5.83 -0.09 -3.77
C PHE A 121 7.25 0.24 -3.32
N HIS A 122 8.15 0.60 -4.22
CA HIS A 122 9.53 0.94 -3.86
C HIS A 122 9.57 2.11 -2.87
N SER A 123 8.83 3.19 -3.18
CA SER A 123 8.71 4.35 -2.29
C SER A 123 7.99 4.03 -0.98
N VAL A 124 6.97 3.18 -1.02
CA VAL A 124 6.26 2.75 0.20
C VAL A 124 7.21 2.02 1.13
N HIS A 125 7.99 1.08 0.57
CA HIS A 125 8.94 0.29 1.34
C HIS A 125 10.10 1.15 1.87
N ASN A 126 10.65 2.05 1.05
CA ASN A 126 11.70 2.97 1.48
C ASN A 126 11.22 3.91 2.58
N TRP A 127 9.98 4.40 2.51
CA TRP A 127 9.39 5.23 3.55
C TRP A 127 9.26 4.45 4.85
N VAL A 128 8.76 3.20 4.79
CA VAL A 128 8.70 2.32 5.96
C VAL A 128 10.09 2.10 6.54
N SER A 129 11.11 1.87 5.69
CA SER A 129 12.50 1.73 6.10
C SER A 129 13.02 2.97 6.83
N GLN A 130 12.94 4.16 6.23
CA GLN A 130 13.37 5.41 6.86
C GLN A 130 12.66 5.65 8.21
N VAL A 131 11.35 5.46 8.29
CA VAL A 131 10.62 5.67 9.55
C VAL A 131 11.07 4.70 10.65
N LEU A 132 11.51 3.48 10.29
CA LEU A 132 11.96 2.47 11.24
C LEU A 132 13.45 2.56 11.59
N THR A 133 14.28 3.07 10.68
CA THR A 133 15.74 3.13 10.84
C THR A 133 16.28 4.50 11.20
N GLY A 134 15.53 5.59 10.95
CA GLY A 134 15.96 6.98 11.12
C GLY A 134 16.58 7.54 9.85
#